data_AF-A0A356QJV6-F1
#
_entry.id   AF-A0A356QJV6-F1
#
_cell.length_a   1.000
_cell.length_b   1.000
_cell.length_c   1.000
_cell.angle_alpha   90.00
_cell.angle_beta   90.00
_cell.angle_gamma   90.00
#
_symmetry.space_group_name_H-M   'P 1'
#
loop_
_entity.id
_entity.type
_entity.pdbx_description
1 polymer ?
#
loop_
_entity_poly.entity_id
_entity_poly.type
_entity_poly.pdbx_seq_one_letter_code
_entity_poly.pdbx_strand_id
1 'polypeptide(L)'
;RAPQVMHGKTSAVVHRGQGVFSGLENPLEVTRYHSLVVEQESLPDCLEVTAWTAEDDVTPGLIMGFRHRTLDVEGVQFHPE
;
A
#
# COMPACT_ATOMS: atom_id res chain seq x y z
N ARG A 1 -2.24 -13.53 11.70
CA ARG A 1 -2.93 -14.31 10.64
C ARG A 1 -3.99 -13.39 10.04
N ALA A 2 -3.89 -13.03 8.76
CA ALA A 2 -4.88 -12.17 8.11
C ALA A 2 -6.21 -12.94 7.88
N PRO A 3 -7.38 -12.34 8.13
CA PRO A 3 -8.67 -12.96 7.81
C PRO A 3 -9.00 -12.73 6.32
N GLN A 4 -9.62 -13.74 5.71
CA GLN A 4 -10.15 -13.78 4.34
C GLN A 4 -9.20 -13.94 3.15
N VAL A 5 -9.64 -14.83 2.25
CA VAL A 5 -9.00 -15.18 0.98
C VAL A 5 -9.45 -14.18 -0.09
N MET A 6 -8.51 -13.51 -0.75
CA MET A 6 -8.64 -12.47 -1.77
C MET A 6 -7.86 -12.97 -3.00
N HIS A 7 -8.56 -13.59 -3.95
CA HIS A 7 -8.01 -13.98 -5.25
C HIS A 7 -8.50 -12.96 -6.29
N GLY A 8 -7.57 -12.16 -6.85
CA GLY A 8 -7.82 -11.34 -8.05
C GLY A 8 -8.85 -10.21 -7.92
N LYS A 9 -9.00 -9.59 -6.73
CA LYS A 9 -9.83 -8.39 -6.57
C LYS A 9 -8.97 -7.14 -6.67
N THR A 10 -9.44 -6.16 -7.44
CA THR A 10 -8.88 -4.81 -7.45
C THR A 10 -9.22 -4.10 -6.14
N SER A 11 -8.29 -3.28 -5.65
CA SER A 11 -8.49 -2.40 -4.50
C SER A 11 -8.14 -0.98 -4.90
N ALA A 12 -8.90 -0.03 -4.39
CA ALA A 12 -8.59 1.40 -4.50
C ALA A 12 -7.52 1.75 -3.45
N VAL A 13 -6.37 2.22 -3.92
CA VAL A 13 -5.24 2.64 -3.08
C VAL A 13 -5.14 4.16 -3.07
N VAL A 14 -5.34 4.73 -1.89
CA VAL A 14 -5.10 6.14 -1.62
C VAL A 14 -3.60 6.33 -1.36
N HIS A 15 -3.02 7.39 -1.92
CA HIS A 15 -1.61 7.69 -1.72
C HIS A 15 -1.34 9.19 -1.55
N ARG A 16 -0.12 9.53 -1.13
CA ARG A 16 0.34 10.92 -0.90
C ARG A 16 0.86 11.63 -2.16
N GLY A 17 0.83 10.97 -3.31
CA GLY A 17 1.36 11.50 -4.58
C GLY A 17 2.87 11.76 -4.57
N GLN A 18 3.62 10.99 -3.78
CA GLN A 18 5.07 11.15 -3.61
C GLN A 18 5.79 9.92 -4.14
N GLY A 19 7.05 10.10 -4.55
CA GLY A 19 7.91 8.99 -4.96
C GLY A 19 7.34 8.25 -6.18
N VAL A 20 7.25 6.92 -6.09
CA VAL A 20 6.68 6.06 -7.14
C VAL A 20 5.21 6.36 -7.46
N PHE A 21 4.51 7.08 -6.58
CA PHE A 21 3.12 7.49 -6.79
C PHE A 21 2.96 8.90 -7.37
N SER A 22 4.06 9.59 -7.68
CA SER A 22 4.01 10.94 -8.24
C SER A 22 3.38 10.95 -9.63
N GLY A 23 2.30 11.74 -9.79
CA GLY A 23 1.59 11.88 -11.08
C GLY A 23 0.60 10.77 -11.39
N LEU A 24 0.37 9.83 -10.48
CA LEU A 24 -0.65 8.80 -10.61
C LEU A 24 -2.03 9.29 -10.12
N GLU A 25 -3.09 8.64 -10.61
CA GLU A 25 -4.46 8.87 -10.16
C GLU A 25 -4.63 8.50 -8.69
N ASN A 26 -5.42 9.28 -7.95
CA ASN A 26 -5.67 9.07 -6.53
C ASN A 26 -7.18 9.06 -6.25
N PRO A 27 -7.78 7.91 -5.87
CA PRO A 27 -7.13 6.61 -5.62
C PRO A 27 -6.67 5.89 -6.90
N LEU A 28 -5.63 5.07 -6.76
CA LEU A 28 -5.10 4.19 -7.80
C LEU A 28 -5.76 2.81 -7.71
N GLU A 29 -6.36 2.32 -8.79
CA GLU A 29 -6.83 0.93 -8.84
C GLU A 29 -5.65 -0.02 -9.04
N VAL A 30 -5.49 -0.97 -8.11
CA VAL A 30 -4.40 -1.97 -8.18
C VAL A 30 -4.93 -3.38 -7.96
N THR A 31 -4.31 -4.33 -8.63
CA THR A 31 -4.58 -5.76 -8.39
C THR A 31 -3.79 -6.25 -7.19
N ARG A 32 -4.47 -6.97 -6.29
CA ARG A 32 -3.86 -7.49 -5.07
C ARG A 32 -3.79 -9.02 -5.07
N TYR A 33 -2.64 -9.53 -4.63
CA TYR A 33 -2.45 -10.94 -4.27
C TYR A 33 -2.24 -11.08 -2.76
N HIS A 34 -2.42 -12.29 -2.25
CA HIS A 34 -2.11 -12.60 -0.85
C HIS A 34 -0.64 -12.40 -0.54
N SER A 35 -0.35 -11.39 0.26
CA SER A 35 0.95 -11.19 0.87
C SER A 35 0.82 -10.81 2.34
N LEU A 36 1.87 -11.06 3.10
CA LEU A 36 1.95 -10.69 4.51
C LEU A 36 1.73 -9.18 4.64
N VAL A 37 0.84 -8.79 5.56
CA VAL A 37 0.54 -7.38 5.84
C VAL A 37 1.67 -6.78 6.65
N VAL A 38 2.14 -5.59 6.26
CA VAL A 38 3.01 -4.77 7.11
C VAL A 38 2.16 -4.21 8.25
N GLU A 39 2.48 -4.59 9.49
CA GLU A 39 1.80 -4.07 10.67
C GLU A 39 2.32 -2.67 10.98
N GLN A 40 1.43 -1.67 10.99
CA GLN A 40 1.79 -0.26 11.16
C GLN A 40 2.58 0.01 12.45
N GLU A 41 2.27 -0.70 13.52
CA GLU A 41 2.93 -0.60 14.82
C GLU A 41 4.36 -1.17 14.81
N SER A 42 4.66 -2.05 13.86
CA SER A 42 5.99 -2.65 13.66
C SER A 42 6.83 -1.92 12.62
N LEU A 43 6.28 -0.88 11.97
CA LEU A 43 6.97 -0.17 10.91
C LEU A 43 8.15 0.63 11.51
N PRO A 44 9.40 0.38 11.08
CA PRO A 44 10.54 1.13 11.57
C PRO A 44 10.38 2.64 11.33
N ASP A 45 10.83 3.47 12.28
CA ASP A 45 10.74 4.94 12.18
C ASP A 45 11.44 5.51 10.95
N CYS A 46 12.40 4.78 10.37
CA CYS A 46 13.10 5.17 9.16
C CYS A 46 12.24 5.06 7.89
N LEU A 47 11.07 4.43 7.98
CA LEU A 47 10.09 4.33 6.90
C LEU A 47 8.91 5.28 7.13
N GLU A 48 8.38 5.80 6.03
CA GLU A 48 7.19 6.63 5.98
C GLU A 48 6.16 5.94 5.09
N VAL A 49 4.93 5.77 5.59
CA VAL A 49 3.81 5.26 4.79
C VAL A 49 3.41 6.28 3.73
N THR A 50 3.35 5.84 2.48
CA THR A 50 3.03 6.68 1.31
C THR A 50 1.70 6.29 0.64
N ALA A 51 1.21 5.07 0.85
CA ALA A 51 -0.04 4.59 0.29
C ALA A 51 -0.76 3.56 1.19
N TRP A 52 -2.08 3.55 1.13
CA TRP A 52 -2.95 2.64 1.89
C TRP A 52 -4.27 2.37 1.15
N THR A 53 -4.97 1.31 1.49
CA THR A 53 -6.31 1.02 0.95
C THR A 53 -7.36 2.02 1.45
N ALA A 54 -8.31 2.35 0.59
CA ALA A 54 -9.43 3.24 0.91
C ALA A 54 -10.32 2.72 2.07
N GLU A 55 -11.08 3.62 2.69
CA GLU A 55 -11.95 3.29 3.83
C GLU A 55 -13.10 2.32 3.48
N ASP A 56 -13.53 2.32 2.22
CA ASP A 56 -14.58 1.44 1.68
C ASP A 56 -14.04 0.10 1.15
N ASP A 57 -12.72 -0.13 1.21
CA ASP A 57 -12.10 -1.41 0.87
C ASP A 57 -12.44 -2.47 1.94
N VAL A 58 -12.36 -3.75 1.55
CA VAL A 58 -12.56 -4.87 2.49
C VAL A 58 -11.46 -4.98 3.56
N THR A 59 -10.33 -4.31 3.33
CA THR A 59 -9.19 -4.20 4.24
C THR A 59 -8.79 -2.74 4.39
N PRO A 60 -9.59 -1.88 5.01
CA PRO A 60 -9.36 -0.43 5.01
C PRO A 60 -8.11 -0.04 5.81
N GLY A 61 -7.40 0.99 5.34
CA GLY A 61 -6.19 1.52 6.00
C GLY A 61 -4.98 0.58 5.96
N LEU A 62 -5.05 -0.50 5.17
CA LEU A 62 -3.94 -1.42 4.97
C LEU A 62 -2.80 -0.71 4.25
N ILE A 63 -1.57 -0.82 4.76
CA ILE A 63 -0.39 -0.21 4.13
C ILE A 63 -0.14 -0.87 2.77
N MET A 64 -0.08 -0.05 1.73
CA MET A 64 0.14 -0.45 0.33
C MET A 64 1.40 0.15 -0.28
N GLY A 65 2.00 1.14 0.38
CA GLY A 65 3.27 1.73 -0.03
C GLY A 65 3.99 2.44 1.11
N PHE A 66 5.31 2.42 1.08
CA PHE A 66 6.17 3.14 2.00
C PHE A 66 7.47 3.56 1.32
N ARG A 67 8.14 4.56 1.89
CA ARG A 67 9.46 5.01 1.46
C ARG A 67 10.40 5.16 2.63
N HIS A 68 11.70 5.00 2.41
CA HIS A 68 12.70 5.37 3.38
C HIS A 68 12.82 6.90 3.47
N ARG A 69 12.98 7.45 4.67
CA ARG A 69 12.99 8.90 4.89
C ARG A 69 14.22 9.60 4.31
N THR A 70 15.34 8.88 4.21
CA THR A 70 16.66 9.44 3.82
C THR A 70 17.33 8.72 2.67
N LEU A 71 16.81 7.56 2.26
CA LEU A 71 17.37 6.75 1.18
C LEU A 71 16.37 6.74 0.04
N ASP A 72 16.87 6.64 -1.19
CA ASP A 72 16.03 6.50 -2.37
C ASP A 72 15.55 5.04 -2.51
N VAL A 73 14.71 4.63 -1.55
CA VAL A 73 14.18 3.27 -1.41
C VAL A 73 12.69 3.36 -1.16
N GLU A 74 11.91 2.71 -2.02
CA GLU A 74 10.46 2.67 -1.96
C GLU A 74 9.96 1.23 -2.11
N GLY A 75 8.87 0.90 -1.42
CA GLY A 75 8.22 -0.41 -1.48
C GLY A 75 6.73 -0.27 -1.74
N VAL A 76 6.19 -1.17 -2.56
CA VAL A 76 4.74 -1.30 -2.84
C VAL A 76 4.29 -2.73 -2.56
N GLN A 77 3.07 -2.90 -2.05
CA GLN A 77 2.53 -4.20 -1.66
C GLN A 77 1.59 -4.81 -2.72
N PHE A 78 1.30 -4.07 -3.80
CA PHE A 78 0.45 -4.50 -4.90
C PHE A 78 1.27 -4.90 -6.12
N HIS A 79 0.65 -5.62 -7.07
CA HIS A 79 1.27 -5.92 -8.33
C HIS A 79 1.03 -4.75 -9.30
N PRO A 80 2.07 -4.08 -9.81
CA PRO A 80 1.92 -2.98 -10.77
C PRO A 80 1.71 -3.46 -12.21
N GLU A 81 1.24 -4.70 -12.41
CA GLU A 81 1.01 -5.27 -13.76
C GLU A 81 -0.24 -4.71 -14.43
#